data_AF-Q8D263-F1
#
_entry.id   AF-Q8D263-F1
#
_cell.length_a   1.000
_cell.length_b   1.000
_cell.length_c   1.000
_cell.angle_alpha   90.00
_cell.angle_beta   90.00
_cell.angle_gamma   90.00
#
_symmetry.space_group_name_H-M   'P 1'
#
loop_
_entity.id
_entity.type
_entity.pdbx_description
1 polymer ?
#
loop_
_entity_poly.entity_id
_entity_poly.type
_entity_poly.pdbx_seq_one_letter_code
_entity_poly.pdbx_strand_id
1 'polypeptide(L)'
;MLNEYNKKKVFLVFIITLYLLISIISFNEDDPNLLKTSSNDYIFNFGGKYGAYISGTLFIMIGKMTYFIPLFFLSFFLDCCFYTKKKINLIKLSYKIIHMFLLILFCCCFLSFLFDDNYSGIYFGGIIGNILNNVMYQLINNKLYIFYFLVFICILISFLLTFF
;
A
#
# COMPACT_ATOMS: atom_id res chain seq x y z
N MET A 1 10.31 30.34 4.41
CA MET A 1 8.86 30.58 4.55
C MET A 1 8.14 29.83 3.43
N LEU A 2 7.27 28.86 3.76
CA LEU A 2 6.41 28.19 2.78
C LEU A 2 5.42 29.23 2.20
N ASN A 3 5.36 29.35 0.88
CA ASN A 3 4.40 30.22 0.20
C ASN A 3 2.97 29.81 0.58
N GLU A 4 2.00 30.73 0.65
CA GLU A 4 0.62 30.41 1.11
C GLU A 4 -0.02 29.25 0.34
N TYR A 5 0.26 29.18 -0.97
CA TYR A 5 -0.16 28.09 -1.84
C TYR A 5 0.40 26.72 -1.40
N ASN A 6 1.65 26.67 -0.95
CA ASN A 6 2.26 25.44 -0.45
C ASN A 6 1.70 25.05 0.92
N LYS A 7 1.37 26.02 1.78
CA LYS A 7 0.71 25.76 3.07
C LYS A 7 -0.63 25.05 2.89
N LYS A 8 -1.47 25.50 1.96
CA LYS A 8 -2.76 24.87 1.65
C LYS A 8 -2.59 23.42 1.17
N LYS A 9 -1.61 23.16 0.30
CA LYS A 9 -1.29 21.80 -0.17
C LYS A 9 -0.87 20.86 0.95
N VAL A 10 0.07 21.30 1.78
CA VAL A 10 0.58 20.54 2.92
C VAL A 10 -0.55 20.21 3.90
N PHE A 11 -1.42 21.17 4.19
CA PHE A 11 -2.58 20.97 5.07
C PHE A 11 -3.59 19.96 4.50
N LEU A 12 -3.87 20.03 3.19
CA LEU A 12 -4.76 19.07 2.53
C LEU A 12 -4.19 17.64 2.55
N VAL A 13 -2.89 17.47 2.26
CA VAL A 13 -2.21 16.17 2.34
C VAL A 13 -2.26 15.63 3.77
N PHE A 14 -2.06 16.48 4.78
CA PHE A 14 -2.13 16.08 6.19
C PHE A 14 -3.51 15.53 6.56
N ILE A 15 -4.59 16.25 6.21
CA ILE A 15 -5.96 15.82 6.50
C ILE A 15 -6.26 14.49 5.80
N ILE A 16 -5.90 14.35 4.53
CA ILE A 16 -6.10 13.10 3.78
C ILE A 16 -5.34 11.95 4.44
N THR A 17 -4.10 12.19 4.86
CA THR A 17 -3.27 11.17 5.53
C THR A 17 -3.90 10.72 6.84
N LEU A 18 -4.35 11.65 7.67
CA LEU A 18 -5.05 11.34 8.92
C LEU A 18 -6.34 10.58 8.68
N TYR A 19 -7.15 11.01 7.72
CA TYR A 19 -8.40 10.34 7.38
C TYR A 19 -8.16 8.90 6.89
N LEU A 20 -7.16 8.70 6.03
CA LEU A 20 -6.75 7.36 5.58
C LEU A 20 -6.24 6.51 6.75
N LEU A 21 -5.42 7.07 7.62
CA LEU A 21 -4.87 6.36 8.79
C LEU A 21 -5.99 5.91 9.73
N ILE A 22 -6.93 6.80 10.06
CA ILE A 22 -8.10 6.46 10.88
C ILE A 22 -8.90 5.36 10.20
N SER A 23 -9.23 5.51 8.92
CA SER A 23 -10.02 4.53 8.17
C SER A 23 -9.35 3.16 8.11
N ILE A 24 -8.02 3.11 7.93
CA ILE A 24 -7.26 1.86 7.83
C ILE A 24 -7.10 1.18 9.20
N ILE A 25 -6.86 1.94 10.27
CA ILE A 25 -6.71 1.39 11.62
C ILE A 25 -8.05 0.90 12.17
N SER A 26 -9.14 1.61 11.88
CA SER A 26 -10.50 1.20 12.28
C SER A 26 -11.15 0.25 11.25
N PHE A 27 -10.36 -0.48 10.47
CA PHE A 27 -10.90 -1.41 9.49
C PHE A 27 -11.67 -2.56 10.18
N ASN A 28 -12.81 -2.92 9.61
CA ASN A 28 -13.62 -4.06 10.02
C ASN A 28 -14.08 -4.85 8.78
N GLU A 29 -14.04 -6.17 8.85
CA GLU A 29 -14.43 -7.09 7.77
C GLU A 29 -15.95 -7.10 7.51
N ASP A 30 -16.73 -6.67 8.49
CA ASP A 30 -18.20 -6.56 8.38
C ASP A 30 -18.67 -5.28 7.71
N ASP A 31 -17.79 -4.28 7.62
CA ASP A 31 -18.08 -3.01 6.97
C ASP A 31 -18.19 -3.16 5.43
N PRO A 32 -18.94 -2.26 4.76
CA PRO A 32 -19.10 -2.34 3.32
C PRO A 32 -17.77 -2.04 2.60
N ASN A 33 -17.51 -2.79 1.54
CA ASN A 33 -16.32 -2.64 0.70
C ASN A 33 -16.67 -2.83 -0.78
N LEU A 34 -15.68 -2.82 -1.67
CA LEU A 34 -15.91 -2.88 -3.13
C LEU A 34 -16.73 -4.09 -3.56
N LEU A 35 -16.50 -5.23 -2.92
CA LEU A 35 -17.04 -6.53 -3.33
C LEU A 35 -18.19 -7.00 -2.42
N LYS A 36 -18.32 -6.42 -1.24
CA LYS A 36 -19.31 -6.77 -0.22
C LYS A 36 -20.12 -5.54 0.16
N THR A 37 -21.43 -5.62 -0.03
CA THR A 37 -22.36 -4.68 0.59
C THR A 37 -22.58 -5.09 2.04
N SER A 38 -22.60 -4.11 2.96
CA SER A 38 -22.85 -4.38 4.37
C SER A 38 -24.31 -4.77 4.57
N SER A 39 -24.55 -5.87 5.27
CA SER A 39 -25.88 -6.25 5.77
C SER A 39 -26.20 -5.59 7.12
N ASN A 40 -25.22 -4.98 7.77
CA ASN A 40 -25.38 -4.34 9.07
C ASN A 40 -25.87 -2.90 8.92
N ASP A 41 -26.77 -2.49 9.81
CA ASP A 41 -27.29 -1.11 9.88
C ASP A 41 -26.23 -0.10 10.37
N TYR A 42 -25.18 -0.59 11.03
CA TYR A 42 -24.13 0.22 11.63
C TYR A 42 -22.79 0.02 10.93
N ILE A 43 -22.05 1.11 10.74
CA ILE A 43 -20.69 1.13 10.20
C ILE A 43 -19.71 1.28 11.36
N PHE A 44 -18.76 0.36 11.48
CA PHE A 44 -17.77 0.36 12.56
C PHE A 44 -16.59 1.29 12.27
N ASN A 45 -16.26 1.50 11.00
CA ASN A 45 -15.18 2.38 10.59
C ASN A 45 -15.37 3.82 11.09
N PHE A 46 -14.36 4.37 11.75
CA PHE A 46 -14.39 5.74 12.27
C PHE A 46 -14.35 6.81 11.18
N GLY A 47 -13.91 6.46 9.97
CA GLY A 47 -14.07 7.28 8.76
C GLY A 47 -15.49 7.23 8.17
N GLY A 48 -16.42 6.55 8.83
CA GLY A 48 -17.80 6.35 8.36
C GLY A 48 -17.86 5.49 7.10
N LYS A 49 -18.96 5.62 6.34
CA LYS A 49 -19.22 4.78 5.14
C LYS A 49 -18.09 4.88 4.13
N TYR A 50 -17.63 6.10 3.83
CA TYR A 50 -16.57 6.30 2.85
C TYR A 50 -15.23 5.74 3.34
N GLY A 51 -14.92 5.90 4.63
CA GLY A 51 -13.73 5.32 5.25
C GLY A 51 -13.72 3.80 5.13
N ALA A 52 -14.84 3.16 5.46
CA ALA A 52 -15.07 1.73 5.31
C ALA A 52 -14.81 1.23 3.88
N TYR A 53 -15.41 1.87 2.87
CA TYR A 53 -15.17 1.51 1.47
C TYR A 53 -13.69 1.67 1.10
N ILE A 54 -13.06 2.79 1.45
CA ILE A 54 -11.67 3.06 1.10
C ILE A 54 -10.75 2.02 1.74
N SER A 55 -10.82 1.82 3.06
CA SER A 55 -9.98 0.80 3.73
C SER A 55 -10.28 -0.59 3.21
N GLY A 56 -11.55 -0.96 3.08
CA GLY A 56 -11.95 -2.29 2.63
C GLY A 56 -11.50 -2.60 1.21
N THR A 57 -11.60 -1.63 0.29
CA THR A 57 -11.06 -1.78 -1.07
C THR A 57 -9.55 -2.02 -1.06
N LEU A 58 -8.80 -1.29 -0.24
CA LEU A 58 -7.35 -1.45 -0.13
C LEU A 58 -6.97 -2.82 0.44
N PHE A 59 -7.62 -3.24 1.53
CA PHE A 59 -7.40 -4.55 2.13
C PHE A 59 -7.74 -5.70 1.17
N ILE A 60 -8.79 -5.57 0.37
CA ILE A 60 -9.11 -6.56 -0.67
C ILE A 60 -8.02 -6.62 -1.74
N MET A 61 -7.55 -5.47 -2.21
CA MET A 61 -6.60 -5.41 -3.32
C MET A 61 -5.20 -5.90 -2.94
N ILE A 62 -4.66 -5.40 -1.83
CA ILE A 62 -3.25 -5.58 -1.42
C ILE A 62 -3.07 -6.21 -0.03
N GLY A 63 -4.15 -6.59 0.64
CA GLY A 63 -4.10 -7.27 1.93
C GLY A 63 -3.48 -6.41 3.02
N LYS A 64 -2.65 -7.03 3.87
CA LYS A 64 -2.01 -6.38 5.02
C LYS A 64 -0.99 -5.30 4.61
N MET A 65 -0.58 -5.25 3.35
CA MET A 65 0.26 -4.15 2.85
C MET A 65 -0.44 -2.78 2.92
N THR A 66 -1.77 -2.77 3.07
CA THR A 66 -2.57 -1.56 3.31
C THR A 66 -2.06 -0.73 4.49
N TYR A 67 -1.54 -1.37 5.55
CA TYR A 67 -0.99 -0.67 6.71
C TYR A 67 0.25 0.18 6.40
N PHE A 68 0.94 -0.07 5.28
CA PHE A 68 2.09 0.74 4.86
C PHE A 68 1.69 1.99 4.07
N ILE A 69 0.46 2.08 3.57
CA ILE A 69 0.00 3.25 2.79
C ILE A 69 0.08 4.56 3.60
N PRO A 70 -0.41 4.64 4.85
CA PRO A 70 -0.30 5.86 5.65
C PRO A 70 1.15 6.31 5.86
N LEU A 71 2.08 5.37 6.01
CA LEU A 71 3.52 5.68 6.17
C LEU A 71 4.08 6.35 4.90
N PHE A 72 3.67 5.90 3.72
CA PHE A 72 4.07 6.53 2.46
C PHE A 72 3.56 7.97 2.36
N PHE A 73 2.28 8.20 2.67
CA PHE A 73 1.71 9.55 2.68
C PHE A 73 2.36 10.46 3.73
N LEU A 74 2.69 9.93 4.91
CA LEU A 74 3.42 10.66 5.95
C LEU A 74 4.83 11.05 5.48
N SER A 75 5.56 10.14 4.84
CA SER A 75 6.89 10.46 4.28
C SER A 75 6.82 11.58 3.23
N PHE A 76 5.81 11.53 2.35
CA PHE A 76 5.59 12.56 1.34
C PHE A 76 5.22 13.92 1.96
N PHE A 77 4.41 13.91 3.02
CA PHE A 77 4.09 15.10 3.79
C PHE A 77 5.34 15.73 4.42
N LEU A 78 6.20 14.92 5.04
CA LEU A 78 7.47 15.38 5.62
C LEU A 78 8.39 15.97 4.55
N ASP A 79 8.52 15.29 3.41
CA ASP A 79 9.29 15.79 2.28
C ASP A 79 8.78 17.17 1.81
N CYS A 80 7.46 17.34 1.70
CA CYS A 80 6.84 18.63 1.34
C CYS A 80 7.07 19.74 2.38
N CYS A 81 7.16 19.40 3.68
CA CYS A 81 7.38 20.36 4.75
C CYS A 81 8.84 20.81 4.83
N PHE A 82 9.79 19.88 4.69
CA PHE A 82 11.20 20.12 4.99
C PHE A 82 12.07 20.36 3.74
N TYR A 83 11.74 19.77 2.59
CA TYR A 83 12.53 19.94 1.37
C TYR A 83 12.09 21.16 0.56
N THR A 84 12.55 22.33 0.99
CA THR A 84 12.53 23.51 0.15
C THR A 84 13.86 23.60 -0.61
N LYS A 85 13.82 23.59 -1.96
CA LYS A 85 14.85 24.13 -2.91
C LYS A 85 15.71 23.16 -3.74
N LYS A 86 15.54 21.83 -3.73
CA LYS A 86 16.20 20.97 -4.76
C LYS A 86 15.32 20.88 -6.00
N LYS A 87 15.89 21.13 -7.19
CA LYS A 87 15.24 20.81 -8.47
C LYS A 87 14.96 19.29 -8.49
N ILE A 88 13.68 18.93 -8.58
CA ILE A 88 13.28 17.52 -8.69
C ILE A 88 13.71 17.03 -10.06
N ASN A 89 14.57 16.02 -10.09
CA ASN A 89 14.87 15.31 -11.32
C ASN A 89 13.71 14.34 -11.60
N LEU A 90 12.85 14.67 -12.56
CA LEU A 90 11.66 13.89 -12.90
C LEU A 90 11.99 12.45 -13.28
N ILE A 91 13.14 12.20 -13.91
CA ILE A 91 13.60 10.86 -14.27
C ILE A 91 13.92 10.04 -13.01
N LYS A 92 14.64 10.64 -12.05
CA LYS A 92 14.91 9.96 -10.76
C LYS A 92 13.62 9.72 -9.97
N LEU A 93 12.69 10.67 -9.99
CA LEU A 93 11.39 10.52 -9.34
C LEU A 93 10.57 9.39 -9.97
N SER A 94 10.52 9.30 -11.31
CA SER A 94 9.77 8.24 -11.99
C SER A 94 10.34 6.87 -11.69
N TYR A 95 11.67 6.70 -11.67
CA TYR A 95 12.29 5.45 -11.25
C TYR A 95 11.94 5.09 -9.80
N LYS A 96 11.97 6.06 -8.87
CA LYS A 96 11.59 5.82 -7.47
C LYS A 96 10.15 5.32 -7.35
N ILE A 97 9.22 5.91 -8.09
CA ILE A 97 7.81 5.50 -8.09
C ILE A 97 7.65 4.08 -8.65
N ILE A 98 8.30 3.75 -9.77
CA ILE A 98 8.25 2.42 -10.38
C ILE A 98 8.79 1.35 -9.42
N HIS A 99 9.93 1.61 -8.78
CA HIS A 99 10.50 0.65 -7.83
C HIS A 99 9.65 0.47 -6.58
N MET A 100 9.07 1.55 -6.03
CA MET A 100 8.13 1.44 -4.91
C MET A 100 6.91 0.59 -5.28
N PHE A 101 6.38 0.81 -6.49
CA PHE A 101 5.26 0.01 -7.00
C PHE A 101 5.63 -1.47 -7.15
N LEU A 102 6.79 -1.78 -7.75
CA LEU A 102 7.30 -3.15 -7.87
C LEU A 102 7.52 -3.82 -6.51
N LEU A 103 8.04 -3.07 -5.53
CA LEU A 103 8.29 -3.58 -4.19
C LEU A 103 6.98 -3.91 -3.46
N ILE A 104 5.95 -3.06 -3.60
CA ILE A 104 4.61 -3.34 -3.07
C ILE A 104 4.04 -4.60 -3.69
N LEU A 105 4.05 -4.72 -5.03
CA LEU A 105 3.54 -5.90 -5.73
C LEU A 105 4.27 -7.18 -5.29
N PHE A 106 5.60 -7.10 -5.19
CA PHE A 106 6.40 -8.21 -4.73
C PHE A 106 6.06 -8.61 -3.30
N CYS A 107 5.98 -7.65 -2.37
CA CYS A 107 5.61 -7.93 -0.99
C CYS A 107 4.21 -8.52 -0.87
N CYS A 108 3.22 -8.05 -1.65
CA CYS A 108 1.89 -8.66 -1.71
C CYS A 108 1.97 -10.13 -2.14
N CYS A 109 2.72 -10.42 -3.21
CA CYS A 109 2.92 -11.78 -3.69
C CYS A 109 3.61 -12.66 -2.63
N PHE A 110 4.67 -12.15 -2.00
CA PHE A 110 5.41 -12.85 -0.96
C PHE A 110 4.57 -13.11 0.29
N LEU A 111 3.75 -12.15 0.73
CA LEU A 111 2.81 -12.35 1.84
C LEU A 111 1.78 -13.44 1.52
N SER A 112 1.24 -13.44 0.30
CA SER A 112 0.28 -14.47 -0.14
C SER A 112 0.90 -15.86 -0.22
N PHE A 113 2.22 -15.93 -0.39
CA PHE A 113 2.95 -17.18 -0.45
C PHE A 113 3.35 -17.69 0.95
N LEU A 114 3.71 -16.79 1.86
CA LEU A 114 4.06 -17.14 3.25
C LEU A 114 2.86 -17.53 4.11
N PHE A 115 1.71 -16.87 3.90
CA PHE A 115 0.52 -17.06 4.71
C PHE A 115 -0.62 -17.56 3.84
N ASP A 116 -1.01 -18.80 4.09
CA ASP A 116 -1.98 -19.54 3.29
C ASP A 116 -3.32 -19.60 4.03
N ASP A 117 -3.99 -18.46 4.15
CA ASP A 117 -5.16 -18.34 5.01
C ASP A 117 -6.39 -17.88 4.23
N ASN A 118 -7.18 -18.86 3.78
CA ASN A 118 -8.55 -18.67 3.26
C ASN A 118 -9.58 -18.40 4.38
N TYR A 119 -9.19 -18.46 5.65
CA TYR A 119 -10.13 -18.51 6.78
C TYR A 119 -10.64 -17.14 7.25
N SER A 120 -9.91 -16.04 7.00
CA SER A 120 -10.23 -14.70 7.52
C SER A 120 -10.95 -13.80 6.51
N GLY A 121 -11.46 -14.34 5.40
CA GLY A 121 -12.16 -13.55 4.37
C GLY A 121 -11.27 -12.58 3.56
N ILE A 122 -10.06 -12.26 4.03
CA ILE A 122 -9.09 -11.37 3.37
C ILE A 122 -7.73 -12.06 3.27
N TYR A 123 -7.24 -12.17 2.03
CA TYR A 123 -5.89 -12.66 1.76
C TYR A 123 -4.81 -11.73 2.34
N PHE A 124 -3.77 -12.29 2.93
CA PHE A 124 -2.64 -11.52 3.47
C PHE A 124 -1.97 -10.62 2.43
N GLY A 125 -1.84 -11.12 1.19
CA GLY A 125 -1.35 -10.38 0.03
C GLY A 125 -2.42 -9.70 -0.82
N GLY A 126 -3.69 -9.77 -0.41
CA GLY A 126 -4.84 -9.35 -1.21
C GLY A 126 -5.03 -10.20 -2.47
N ILE A 127 -6.02 -9.81 -3.28
CA ILE A 127 -6.31 -10.46 -4.57
C ILE A 127 -5.09 -10.37 -5.51
N ILE A 128 -4.37 -9.24 -5.51
CA ILE A 128 -3.20 -9.05 -6.37
C ILE A 128 -2.09 -10.04 -6.00
N GLY A 129 -1.77 -10.16 -4.71
CA GLY A 129 -0.75 -11.09 -4.24
C GLY A 129 -1.09 -12.54 -4.58
N ASN A 130 -2.36 -12.93 -4.42
CA ASN A 130 -2.80 -14.30 -4.67
C ASN A 130 -2.77 -14.65 -6.17
N ILE A 131 -3.19 -13.73 -7.05
CA ILE A 131 -3.08 -13.90 -8.50
C ILE A 131 -1.60 -14.05 -8.90
N LEU A 132 -0.73 -13.16 -8.41
CA LEU A 132 0.70 -13.22 -8.72
C LEU A 132 1.33 -14.52 -8.21
N ASN A 133 0.96 -14.96 -7.01
CA ASN A 133 1.50 -16.19 -6.43
C ASN A 133 1.06 -17.42 -7.24
N ASN A 134 -0.20 -17.48 -7.69
CA ASN A 134 -0.68 -18.56 -8.56
C ASN A 134 0.04 -18.61 -9.90
N VAL A 135 0.27 -17.45 -10.54
CA VAL A 135 1.05 -17.38 -11.78
C VAL A 135 2.48 -17.88 -11.57
N MET A 136 3.13 -17.44 -10.49
CA MET A 136 4.49 -17.87 -10.16
C MET A 136 4.57 -19.37 -9.85
N TYR A 137 3.56 -19.91 -9.15
CA TYR A 137 3.46 -21.33 -8.84
C TYR A 137 3.43 -22.18 -10.12
N GLN A 138 2.65 -21.75 -11.13
CA GLN A 138 2.60 -22.41 -12.44
C GLN A 138 3.92 -22.33 -13.22
N LEU A 139 4.71 -21.26 -13.02
CA LEU A 139 5.96 -21.05 -13.75
C LEU A 139 7.16 -21.78 -13.14
N ILE A 140 7.25 -21.87 -11.81
CA ILE A 140 8.50 -22.19 -11.09
C ILE A 140 8.40 -23.49 -10.25
N ASN A 141 7.22 -24.10 -10.13
CA ASN A 141 6.97 -25.30 -9.31
C ASN A 141 7.48 -25.12 -7.86
N ASN A 142 7.87 -26.21 -7.16
CA ASN A 142 8.16 -26.22 -5.72
C ASN A 142 9.41 -25.43 -5.24
N LYS A 143 10.09 -24.64 -6.09
CA LYS A 143 11.29 -23.85 -5.73
C LYS A 143 11.02 -22.35 -5.52
N LEU A 144 9.83 -22.01 -5.05
CA LEU A 144 9.35 -20.62 -4.97
C LEU A 144 10.08 -19.76 -3.93
N TYR A 145 10.43 -20.31 -2.75
CA TYR A 145 10.95 -19.52 -1.63
C TYR A 145 12.26 -18.78 -1.96
N ILE A 146 13.25 -19.49 -2.50
CA ILE A 146 14.56 -18.90 -2.84
C ILE A 146 14.42 -17.92 -4.00
N PHE A 147 13.57 -18.24 -4.98
CA PHE A 147 13.32 -17.36 -6.12
C PHE A 147 12.69 -16.03 -5.67
N TYR A 148 11.63 -16.09 -4.86
CA TYR A 148 11.03 -14.90 -4.27
C TYR A 148 12.08 -14.09 -3.48
N PHE A 149 12.84 -14.73 -2.60
CA PHE A 149 13.85 -14.03 -1.80
C PHE A 149 14.92 -13.32 -2.65
N LEU A 150 15.40 -13.97 -3.73
CA LEU A 150 16.36 -13.37 -4.65
C LEU A 150 15.76 -12.19 -5.41
N VAL A 151 14.55 -12.32 -5.95
CA VAL A 151 13.86 -11.23 -6.66
C VAL A 151 13.62 -10.05 -5.73
N PHE A 152 13.23 -10.30 -4.47
CA PHE A 152 13.08 -9.25 -3.46
C PHE A 152 14.38 -8.47 -3.25
N ILE A 153 15.49 -9.19 -3.03
CA ILE A 153 16.80 -8.57 -2.80
C ILE A 153 17.22 -7.77 -4.03
N CYS A 154 17.03 -8.29 -5.25
CA CYS A 154 17.35 -7.57 -6.47
C CYS A 154 16.56 -6.25 -6.60
N ILE A 155 15.25 -6.28 -6.33
CA ILE A 155 14.40 -5.09 -6.37
C ILE A 155 14.79 -4.10 -5.27
N LEU A 156 15.09 -4.59 -4.06
CA LEU A 156 15.51 -3.77 -2.92
C LEU A 156 16.85 -3.08 -3.18
N ILE A 157 17.84 -3.82 -3.68
CA ILE A 157 19.15 -3.27 -4.04
C ILE A 157 19.00 -2.25 -5.16
N SER A 158 18.25 -2.57 -6.22
CA SER A 158 17.96 -1.62 -7.31
C SER A 158 17.31 -0.35 -6.80
N PHE A 159 16.34 -0.47 -5.89
CA PHE A 159 15.70 0.66 -5.24
C PHE A 159 16.68 1.49 -4.43
N LEU A 160 17.51 0.88 -3.58
CA LEU A 160 18.51 1.59 -2.77
C LEU A 160 19.54 2.31 -3.65
N LEU A 161 19.97 1.70 -4.76
CA LEU A 161 20.86 2.32 -5.74
C LEU A 161 20.24 3.57 -6.39
N THR A 162 18.92 3.69 -6.48
CA THR A 162 18.29 4.92 -6.99
C THR A 162 18.45 6.14 -6.06
N PHE A 163 18.86 5.94 -4.80
CA PHE A 163 19.10 7.02 -3.83
C PHE A 163 20.54 7.52 -3.76
N PHE A 164 21.51 6.75 -4.27
CA PHE A 164 22.93 7.12 -4.35
C PHE A 164 23.27 7.73 -5.72
#